data_AF-A0A167TR95-F1
#
_entry.id   AF-A0A167TR95-F1
#
_cell.length_a   1.000
_cell.length_b   1.000
_cell.length_c   1.000
_cell.angle_alpha   90.00
_cell.angle_beta   90.00
_cell.angle_gamma   90.00
#
_symmetry.space_group_name_H-M   'P 1'
#
loop_
_entity.id
_entity.type
_entity.pdbx_description
1 polymer ?
#
loop_
_entity_poly.entity_id
_entity_poly.type
_entity_poly.pdbx_seq_one_letter_code
_entity_poly.pdbx_strand_id
1 'polypeptide(L)'
;MHCAADRDLPPRCLQRYHQAFLPKAFEHMEFDDSMIAQGMRTWNSEEGVSPEAWLLLSTAKTICVGCRNIFSIDGFLAHTAGGDRCSNSMYEHSVFDAQVPLHPAADSAKPPKALRQYHPSAYPTSREDYFCDSMIGRALIEWNSRVGIPLDAWVTVSSARVYCATCNRVRSFDGDSLHRDADGTPRCGGKRLGWDEGKEERPVWKGKGPAIV
;
A
#
# COMPACT_ATOMS: atom_id res chain seq x y z
N MET A 1 -4.72 8.12 -15.94
CA MET A 1 -3.66 7.13 -15.68
C MET A 1 -2.89 7.59 -14.44
N HIS A 2 -2.67 6.73 -13.45
CA HIS A 2 -2.00 7.11 -12.21
C HIS A 2 -0.48 7.12 -12.41
N CYS A 3 0.23 8.14 -11.94
CA CYS A 3 1.67 8.33 -12.23
C CYS A 3 2.55 7.18 -11.69
N ALA A 4 2.22 6.60 -10.54
CA ALA A 4 2.92 5.42 -10.01
C ALA A 4 2.75 4.13 -10.83
N ALA A 5 1.89 4.11 -11.85
CA ALA A 5 1.73 2.94 -12.72
C ALA A 5 2.82 2.87 -13.82
N ASP A 6 3.49 3.99 -14.10
CA ASP A 6 4.62 4.02 -15.03
C ASP A 6 5.90 3.62 -14.30
N ARG A 7 6.40 2.43 -14.61
CA ARG A 7 7.61 1.87 -13.99
C ARG A 7 8.89 2.50 -14.55
N ASP A 8 8.87 2.97 -15.79
CA ASP A 8 10.05 3.48 -16.48
C ASP A 8 10.27 4.96 -16.21
N LEU A 9 9.16 5.72 -16.06
CA LEU A 9 9.19 7.15 -15.82
C LEU A 9 8.44 7.51 -14.52
N PRO A 10 9.07 7.33 -13.35
CA PRO A 10 8.42 7.66 -12.10
C PRO A 10 8.15 9.15 -11.92
N PRO A 11 7.07 9.50 -11.21
CA PRO A 11 6.87 10.86 -10.75
C PRO A 11 8.05 11.30 -9.87
N ARG A 12 8.34 12.60 -9.87
CA ARG A 12 9.49 13.17 -9.11
C ARG A 12 9.53 12.75 -7.64
N CYS A 13 8.37 12.65 -7.00
CA CYS A 13 8.24 12.21 -5.61
C CYS A 13 8.69 10.76 -5.37
N LEU A 14 8.70 9.91 -6.42
CA LEU A 14 9.13 8.52 -6.35
C LEU A 14 10.47 8.23 -7.04
N GLN A 15 11.07 9.20 -7.74
CA GLN A 15 12.34 9.00 -8.45
C GLN A 15 13.43 8.42 -7.55
N ARG A 16 13.51 8.87 -6.29
CA ARG A 16 14.51 8.36 -5.33
C ARG A 16 14.33 6.88 -4.93
N TYR A 17 13.16 6.30 -5.19
CA TYR A 17 12.87 4.89 -4.91
C TYR A 17 13.05 4.01 -6.15
N HIS A 18 13.29 4.59 -7.32
CA HIS A 18 13.47 3.84 -8.55
C HIS A 18 14.89 3.27 -8.63
N GLN A 19 14.99 2.02 -9.10
CA GLN A 19 16.24 1.26 -9.12
C GLN A 19 17.36 1.94 -9.93
N ALA A 20 17.00 2.68 -10.99
CA ALA A 20 17.99 3.43 -11.76
C ALA A 20 18.62 4.62 -11.00
N PHE A 21 17.93 5.19 -10.01
CA PHE A 21 18.42 6.35 -9.24
C PHE A 21 18.98 5.94 -7.87
N LEU A 22 18.44 4.88 -7.27
CA LEU A 22 18.92 4.29 -6.03
C LEU A 22 19.08 2.78 -6.22
N PRO A 23 20.21 2.31 -6.77
CA PRO A 23 20.41 0.88 -7.04
C PRO A 23 20.65 0.08 -5.75
N LYS A 24 21.12 0.73 -4.69
CA LYS A 24 21.35 0.08 -3.39
C LYS A 24 20.04 -0.30 -2.72
N ALA A 25 20.04 -1.42 -2.01
CA ALA A 25 18.95 -1.79 -1.12
C ALA A 25 18.88 -0.83 0.08
N PHE A 26 17.70 -0.70 0.69
CA PHE A 26 17.53 0.10 1.90
C PHE A 26 18.15 -0.62 3.11
N GLU A 27 18.88 0.12 3.93
CA GLU A 27 19.57 -0.42 5.12
C GLU A 27 18.65 -0.41 6.36
N HIS A 28 17.58 0.38 6.36
CA HIS A 28 16.67 0.57 7.49
C HIS A 28 15.51 -0.42 7.49
N MET A 29 15.82 -1.72 7.55
CA MET A 29 14.85 -2.82 7.56
C MET A 29 14.36 -3.19 8.98
N GLU A 30 14.57 -2.31 9.97
CA GLU A 30 14.41 -2.63 11.39
C GLU A 30 12.99 -3.07 11.78
N PHE A 31 11.98 -2.65 11.01
CA PHE A 31 10.56 -2.96 11.25
C PHE A 31 9.95 -3.76 10.10
N ASP A 32 10.76 -4.33 9.22
CA ASP A 32 10.29 -5.10 8.06
C ASP A 32 9.43 -6.30 8.49
N ASP A 33 9.62 -6.84 9.69
CA ASP A 33 8.81 -7.93 10.25
C ASP A 33 7.60 -7.46 11.08
N SER A 34 7.40 -6.15 11.29
CA SER A 34 6.24 -5.62 12.00
C SER A 34 4.91 -6.01 11.34
N MET A 35 3.82 -5.98 12.12
CA MET A 35 2.48 -6.26 11.60
C MET A 35 2.08 -5.30 10.46
N ILE A 36 2.45 -4.02 10.59
CA ILE A 36 2.18 -3.00 9.58
C ILE A 36 2.98 -3.29 8.31
N ALA A 37 4.28 -3.62 8.44
CA ALA A 37 5.10 -4.00 7.30
C ALA A 37 4.55 -5.23 6.59
N GLN A 38 4.24 -6.30 7.34
CA GLN A 38 3.65 -7.51 6.77
C GLN A 38 2.36 -7.21 5.99
N GLY A 39 1.45 -6.42 6.55
CA GLY A 39 0.23 -6.02 5.85
C GLY A 39 0.50 -5.21 4.58
N MET A 40 1.44 -4.26 4.61
CA MET A 40 1.83 -3.48 3.43
C MET A 40 2.54 -4.31 2.37
N ARG A 41 3.32 -5.33 2.77
CA ARG A 41 3.93 -6.30 1.86
C ARG A 41 2.88 -7.14 1.16
N THR A 42 1.91 -7.67 1.90
CA THR A 42 0.78 -8.40 1.30
C THR A 42 -0.06 -7.49 0.40
N TRP A 43 -0.19 -6.21 0.71
CA TRP A 43 -0.83 -5.25 -0.19
C TRP A 43 -0.03 -5.05 -1.49
N ASN A 44 1.30 -5.06 -1.40
CA ASN A 44 2.23 -4.97 -2.53
C ASN A 44 2.61 -6.35 -3.14
N SER A 45 1.69 -7.32 -3.09
CA SER A 45 1.85 -8.66 -3.69
C SER A 45 0.63 -9.08 -4.52
N GLU A 46 0.73 -10.23 -5.18
CA GLU A 46 -0.40 -10.85 -5.90
C GLU A 46 -1.56 -11.21 -4.95
N GLU A 47 -1.31 -11.44 -3.66
CA GLU A 47 -2.37 -11.82 -2.72
C GLU A 47 -3.30 -10.64 -2.41
N GLY A 48 -2.73 -9.46 -2.13
CA GLY A 48 -3.50 -8.30 -1.69
C GLY A 48 -4.13 -8.46 -0.31
N VAL A 49 -4.61 -7.35 0.23
CA VAL A 49 -5.25 -7.30 1.56
C VAL A 49 -6.76 -7.13 1.44
N SER A 50 -7.53 -7.40 2.50
CA SER A 50 -8.95 -7.05 2.52
C SER A 50 -9.14 -5.52 2.50
N PRO A 51 -10.31 -5.01 2.08
CA PRO A 51 -10.62 -3.58 2.15
C PRO A 51 -10.50 -3.01 3.57
N GLU A 52 -10.91 -3.75 4.61
CA GLU A 52 -10.77 -3.29 6.00
C GLU A 52 -9.30 -3.22 6.43
N ALA A 53 -8.51 -4.23 6.06
CA ALA A 53 -7.08 -4.25 6.33
C ALA A 53 -6.37 -3.07 5.64
N TRP A 54 -6.70 -2.82 4.37
CA TRP A 54 -6.17 -1.68 3.62
C TRP A 54 -6.49 -0.34 4.29
N LEU A 55 -7.75 -0.15 4.74
CA LEU A 55 -8.13 1.08 5.43
C LEU A 55 -7.26 1.28 6.67
N LEU A 56 -7.14 0.27 7.52
CA LEU A 56 -6.32 0.34 8.73
C LEU A 56 -4.83 0.61 8.42
N LEU A 57 -4.26 -0.08 7.43
CA LEU A 57 -2.85 0.10 7.05
C LEU A 57 -2.58 1.50 6.49
N SER A 58 -3.44 1.99 5.60
CA SER A 58 -3.28 3.30 4.96
C SER A 58 -3.55 4.49 5.88
N THR A 59 -4.24 4.28 7.01
CA THR A 59 -4.43 5.29 8.06
C THR A 59 -3.44 5.17 9.21
N ALA A 60 -2.67 4.07 9.29
CA ALA A 60 -1.64 3.84 10.31
C ALA A 60 -0.37 4.67 10.02
N LYS A 61 -0.52 5.98 9.87
CA LYS A 61 0.54 6.91 9.51
C LYS A 61 0.59 8.11 10.45
N THR A 62 1.79 8.65 10.62
CA THR A 62 2.06 9.84 11.43
C THR A 62 2.90 10.82 10.64
N ILE A 63 2.64 12.12 10.78
CA ILE A 63 3.49 13.17 10.23
C ILE A 63 4.45 13.68 11.31
N CYS A 64 5.75 13.71 11.03
CA CYS A 64 6.67 14.46 11.86
C CYS A 64 6.60 15.93 11.47
N VAL A 65 6.17 16.77 12.39
CA VAL A 65 6.07 18.23 12.19
C VAL A 65 7.44 18.91 12.00
N GLY A 66 8.54 18.27 12.39
CA GLY A 66 9.92 18.75 12.21
C GLY A 66 10.44 18.58 10.78
N CYS A 67 10.50 17.35 10.30
CA CYS A 67 11.00 17.05 8.95
C CYS A 67 9.90 16.97 7.89
N ARG A 68 8.62 17.03 8.27
CA ARG A 68 7.43 16.90 7.39
C ARG A 68 7.31 15.56 6.64
N ASN A 69 8.12 14.57 7.00
CA ASN A 69 7.96 13.22 6.50
C ASN A 69 6.76 12.53 7.15
N ILE A 70 6.21 11.57 6.41
CA ILE A 70 5.19 10.63 6.81
C ILE A 70 5.88 9.32 7.17
N PHE A 71 5.45 8.76 8.29
CA PHE A 71 5.98 7.54 8.88
C PHE A 71 4.85 6.56 9.10
N SER A 72 5.17 5.28 9.18
CA SER A 72 4.32 4.34 9.90
C SER A 72 4.38 4.65 11.40
N ILE A 73 3.57 3.96 12.19
CA ILE A 73 3.61 4.09 13.64
C ILE A 73 4.96 3.59 14.19
N ASP A 74 5.41 2.43 13.73
CA ASP A 74 6.71 1.83 14.12
C ASP A 74 7.88 2.73 13.71
N GLY A 75 7.85 3.24 12.47
CA GLY A 75 8.87 4.16 11.95
C GLY A 75 8.91 5.48 12.70
N PHE A 76 7.75 6.02 13.10
CA PHE A 76 7.66 7.25 13.89
C PHE A 76 8.23 7.06 15.30
N LEU A 77 7.89 5.94 15.96
CA LEU A 77 8.47 5.58 17.26
C LEU A 77 9.99 5.50 17.21
N ALA A 78 10.54 4.89 16.15
CA ALA A 78 11.98 4.81 15.93
C ALA A 78 12.59 6.19 15.65
N HIS A 79 11.89 7.02 14.90
CA HIS A 79 12.30 8.37 14.55
C HIS A 79 12.46 9.26 15.81
N THR A 80 11.61 9.08 16.83
CA THR A 80 11.62 9.86 18.07
C THR A 80 12.25 9.15 19.26
N ALA A 81 12.86 7.97 19.07
CA ALA A 81 13.43 7.17 20.16
C ALA A 81 14.57 7.87 20.93
N GLY A 82 15.19 8.90 20.34
CA GLY A 82 16.22 9.73 20.97
C GLY A 82 15.70 10.91 21.80
N GLY A 83 14.37 11.04 21.98
CA GLY A 83 13.70 12.13 22.70
C GLY A 83 12.67 12.87 21.83
N ASP A 84 12.06 13.92 22.38
CA ASP A 84 10.99 14.74 21.75
C ASP A 84 11.46 15.61 20.55
N ARG A 85 12.54 15.21 19.88
CA ARG A 85 13.20 15.99 18.83
C ARG A 85 13.46 15.17 17.58
N CYS A 86 12.97 15.67 16.47
CA CYS A 86 13.35 15.24 15.14
C CYS A 86 14.83 15.59 14.88
N SER A 87 15.65 14.60 14.53
CA SER A 87 17.07 14.81 14.18
C SER A 87 17.27 15.64 12.90
N ASN A 88 16.25 15.67 12.04
CA ASN A 88 16.23 16.41 10.77
C ASN A 88 15.20 17.56 10.82
N SER A 89 15.05 18.21 11.96
CA SER A 89 14.11 19.32 12.10
C SER A 89 14.48 20.45 11.14
N MET A 90 13.52 20.91 10.33
CA MET A 90 13.68 22.13 9.53
C MET A 90 13.63 23.41 10.40
N TYR A 91 13.32 23.28 11.69
CA TYR A 91 13.19 24.39 12.62
C TYR A 91 14.08 24.14 13.86
N GLU A 92 15.03 25.04 14.13
CA GLU A 92 16.03 24.89 15.21
C GLU A 92 15.45 24.84 16.64
N HIS A 93 14.18 25.20 16.82
CA HIS A 93 13.56 25.35 18.15
C HIS A 93 12.18 24.71 18.29
N SER A 94 11.80 23.87 17.34
CA SER A 94 10.50 23.24 17.42
C SER A 94 10.54 22.07 18.40
N VAL A 95 10.03 22.34 19.61
CA VAL A 95 9.66 21.33 20.59
C VAL A 95 8.40 20.65 20.07
N PHE A 96 8.46 19.35 19.84
CA PHE A 96 7.32 18.60 19.36
C PHE A 96 6.93 17.60 20.43
N ASP A 97 5.68 17.65 20.88
CA ASP A 97 5.13 16.59 21.70
C ASP A 97 4.99 15.36 20.81
N ALA A 98 5.91 14.40 20.96
CA ALA A 98 5.99 13.19 20.17
C ALA A 98 4.91 12.19 20.63
N GLN A 99 3.65 12.62 20.61
CA GLN A 99 2.55 11.73 20.91
C GLN A 99 2.34 10.80 19.72
N VAL A 100 2.57 9.52 19.96
CA VAL A 100 2.21 8.46 19.02
C VAL A 100 0.70 8.49 18.85
N PRO A 101 0.19 8.60 17.61
CA PRO A 101 -1.25 8.60 17.40
C PRO A 101 -1.89 7.33 17.95
N LEU A 102 -3.00 7.50 18.68
CA LEU A 102 -3.86 6.40 19.08
C LEU A 102 -4.51 5.82 17.81
N HIS A 103 -3.93 4.73 17.31
CA HIS A 103 -4.43 4.04 16.13
C HIS A 103 -4.56 2.54 16.42
N PRO A 104 -5.64 1.86 16.03
CA PRO A 104 -5.84 0.44 16.34
C PRO A 104 -4.73 -0.47 15.83
N ALA A 105 -4.08 -0.12 14.71
CA ALA A 105 -2.94 -0.88 14.19
C ALA A 105 -1.64 -0.73 15.01
N ALA A 106 -1.57 0.22 15.96
CA ALA A 106 -0.43 0.42 16.85
C ALA A 106 -0.35 -0.65 17.94
N ASP A 107 -1.49 -1.21 18.35
CA ASP A 107 -1.56 -2.21 19.41
C ASP A 107 -1.33 -3.61 18.82
N SER A 108 -0.07 -4.02 18.75
CA SER A 108 0.32 -5.37 18.31
C SER A 108 -0.11 -6.46 19.30
N ALA A 109 -0.35 -6.14 20.57
CA ALA A 109 -0.85 -7.11 21.55
C ALA A 109 -2.34 -7.41 21.38
N LYS A 110 -3.11 -6.45 20.84
CA LYS A 110 -4.55 -6.59 20.54
C LYS A 110 -4.88 -6.11 19.13
N PRO A 111 -4.35 -6.75 18.09
CA PRO A 111 -4.53 -6.28 16.74
C PRO A 111 -5.98 -6.43 16.28
N PRO A 112 -6.50 -5.46 15.49
CA PRO A 112 -7.80 -5.57 14.86
C PRO A 112 -7.95 -6.88 14.09
N LYS A 113 -9.17 -7.44 14.03
CA LYS A 113 -9.43 -8.73 13.37
C LYS A 113 -8.85 -8.80 11.94
N ALA A 114 -8.97 -7.71 11.18
CA ALA A 114 -8.49 -7.62 9.81
C ALA A 114 -6.95 -7.64 9.68
N LEU A 115 -6.21 -7.35 10.76
CA LEU A 115 -4.75 -7.33 10.77
C LEU A 115 -4.10 -8.55 11.43
N ARG A 116 -4.88 -9.38 12.14
CA ARG A 116 -4.37 -10.54 12.90
C ARG A 116 -3.51 -11.49 12.07
N GLN A 117 -3.85 -11.70 10.81
CA GLN A 117 -3.11 -12.60 9.91
C GLN A 117 -1.72 -12.08 9.53
N TYR A 118 -1.48 -10.77 9.67
CA TYR A 118 -0.17 -10.15 9.40
C TYR A 118 0.66 -10.00 10.69
N HIS A 119 0.17 -10.48 11.83
CA HIS A 119 0.92 -10.41 13.08
C HIS A 119 2.16 -11.32 12.98
N PRO A 120 3.34 -10.93 13.53
CA PRO A 120 4.55 -11.76 13.49
C PRO A 120 4.38 -13.19 14.02
N SER A 121 3.48 -13.39 14.98
CA SER A 121 3.19 -14.72 15.52
C SER A 121 2.25 -15.58 14.66
N ALA A 122 1.69 -15.04 13.57
CA ALA A 122 0.66 -15.69 12.77
C ALA A 122 1.22 -16.70 11.74
N TYR A 123 2.52 -17.04 11.79
CA TYR A 123 3.23 -17.83 10.76
C TYR A 123 3.02 -17.23 9.36
N PRO A 124 3.71 -16.13 9.01
CA PRO A 124 3.51 -15.52 7.71
C PRO A 124 3.82 -16.52 6.58
N THR A 125 2.93 -16.58 5.61
CA THR A 125 3.14 -17.23 4.31
C THR A 125 4.44 -16.67 3.70
N SER A 126 5.21 -17.53 3.02
CA SER A 126 6.61 -17.33 2.61
C SER A 126 6.98 -15.92 2.16
N ARG A 127 8.16 -15.44 2.61
CA ARG A 127 8.79 -14.13 2.31
C ARG A 127 9.05 -13.84 0.82
N GLU A 128 8.71 -14.74 -0.10
CA GLU A 128 9.32 -14.80 -1.43
C GLU A 128 8.62 -13.94 -2.50
N ASP A 129 7.37 -13.50 -2.30
CA ASP A 129 6.55 -12.92 -3.40
C ASP A 129 6.03 -11.50 -3.15
N TYR A 130 6.86 -10.58 -2.62
CA TYR A 130 6.48 -9.16 -2.56
C TYR A 130 7.52 -8.26 -3.23
N PHE A 131 7.06 -7.21 -3.90
CA PHE A 131 7.93 -6.31 -4.66
C PHE A 131 8.72 -5.36 -3.76
N CYS A 132 9.56 -5.87 -2.84
CA CYS A 132 10.42 -5.06 -1.97
C CYS A 132 11.29 -4.08 -2.77
N ASP A 133 11.73 -4.49 -3.96
CA ASP A 133 12.61 -3.72 -4.82
C ASP A 133 11.89 -2.81 -5.82
N SER A 134 10.55 -2.87 -5.91
CA SER A 134 9.79 -1.88 -6.67
C SER A 134 9.88 -0.50 -6.03
N MET A 135 9.54 0.54 -6.76
CA MET A 135 9.44 1.89 -6.21
C MET A 135 8.46 1.99 -5.06
N ILE A 136 7.30 1.33 -5.19
CA ILE A 136 6.28 1.27 -4.14
C ILE A 136 6.84 0.53 -2.92
N GLY A 137 7.44 -0.64 -3.12
CA GLY A 137 8.01 -1.43 -2.02
C GLY A 137 9.12 -0.70 -1.28
N ARG A 138 10.06 -0.09 -2.02
CA ARG A 138 11.15 0.73 -1.48
C ARG A 138 10.64 1.93 -0.68
N ALA A 139 9.60 2.61 -1.18
CA ALA A 139 8.96 3.70 -0.45
C ALA A 139 8.26 3.22 0.83
N LEU A 140 7.60 2.05 0.79
CA LEU A 140 6.97 1.45 1.98
C LEU A 140 7.99 1.04 3.03
N ILE A 141 9.15 0.53 2.61
CA ILE A 141 10.27 0.20 3.52
C ILE A 141 10.78 1.47 4.21
N GLU A 142 11.08 2.54 3.46
CA GLU A 142 11.55 3.80 4.07
C GLU A 142 10.46 4.46 4.94
N TRP A 143 9.19 4.35 4.55
CA TRP A 143 8.05 4.82 5.34
C TRP A 143 7.96 4.11 6.69
N ASN A 144 8.26 2.81 6.72
CA ASN A 144 8.29 2.00 7.92
C ASN A 144 9.65 2.01 8.63
N SER A 145 10.43 3.09 8.47
CA SER A 145 11.74 3.26 9.08
C SER A 145 11.84 4.57 9.86
N ARG A 146 12.95 4.78 10.56
CA ARG A 146 13.28 6.05 11.24
C ARG A 146 13.42 7.27 10.32
N VAL A 147 13.47 7.07 8.99
CA VAL A 147 13.64 8.14 7.99
C VAL A 147 12.29 8.70 7.52
N GLY A 148 11.30 7.83 7.32
CA GLY A 148 10.01 8.19 6.73
C GLY A 148 10.12 8.63 5.27
N ILE A 149 8.98 8.94 4.66
CA ILE A 149 8.93 9.41 3.27
C ILE A 149 8.25 10.79 3.16
N PRO A 150 8.54 11.58 2.11
CA PRO A 150 7.81 12.81 1.87
C PRO A 150 6.28 12.62 1.74
N LEU A 151 5.51 13.64 2.09
CA LEU A 151 4.03 13.59 2.02
C LEU A 151 3.51 13.28 0.62
N ASP A 152 4.08 13.89 -0.42
CA ASP A 152 3.69 13.65 -1.82
C ASP A 152 4.01 12.23 -2.28
N ALA A 153 5.15 11.66 -1.83
CA ALA A 153 5.47 10.25 -2.02
C ALA A 153 4.43 9.35 -1.34
N TRP A 154 4.07 9.63 -0.09
CA TRP A 154 3.04 8.87 0.63
C TRP A 154 1.67 8.93 -0.07
N VAL A 155 1.22 10.13 -0.47
CA VAL A 155 -0.05 10.28 -1.19
C VAL A 155 -0.03 9.43 -2.45
N THR A 156 1.06 9.52 -3.23
CA THR A 156 1.23 8.77 -4.48
C THR A 156 1.22 7.25 -4.25
N VAL A 157 1.96 6.76 -3.26
CA VAL A 157 2.03 5.32 -2.93
C VAL A 157 0.68 4.83 -2.44
N SER A 158 0.06 5.53 -1.49
CA SER A 158 -1.21 5.09 -0.88
C SER A 158 -2.41 5.17 -1.83
N SER A 159 -2.34 5.98 -2.89
CA SER A 159 -3.35 5.98 -3.95
C SER A 159 -3.07 4.99 -5.09
N ALA A 160 -1.87 4.41 -5.16
CA ALA A 160 -1.46 3.47 -6.20
C ALA A 160 -2.06 2.08 -6.00
N ARG A 161 -3.40 2.00 -5.90
CA ARG A 161 -4.13 0.79 -5.52
C ARG A 161 -5.20 0.39 -6.52
N VAL A 162 -5.47 -0.90 -6.59
CA VAL A 162 -6.56 -1.50 -7.37
C VAL A 162 -7.41 -2.40 -6.48
N TYR A 163 -8.72 -2.30 -6.63
CA TYR A 163 -9.67 -3.21 -6.00
C TYR A 163 -10.12 -4.27 -7.00
N CYS A 164 -10.00 -5.54 -6.62
CA CYS A 164 -10.47 -6.66 -7.42
C CYS A 164 -11.83 -7.15 -6.90
N ALA A 165 -12.88 -6.91 -7.69
CA ALA A 165 -14.26 -7.26 -7.33
C ALA A 165 -14.54 -8.77 -7.34
N THR A 166 -13.66 -9.62 -7.87
CA THR A 166 -13.86 -11.08 -7.91
C THR A 166 -13.32 -11.77 -6.66
N CYS A 167 -12.18 -11.30 -6.10
CA CYS A 167 -11.62 -11.84 -4.86
C CYS A 167 -11.80 -10.93 -3.63
N ASN A 168 -12.41 -9.74 -3.79
CA ASN A 168 -12.59 -8.76 -2.74
C ASN A 168 -11.27 -8.33 -2.05
N ARG A 169 -10.23 -8.09 -2.84
CA ARG A 169 -8.90 -7.71 -2.34
C ARG A 169 -8.43 -6.39 -2.94
N VAL A 170 -7.64 -5.66 -2.17
CA VAL A 170 -6.97 -4.42 -2.57
C VAL A 170 -5.48 -4.70 -2.71
N ARG A 171 -4.89 -4.25 -3.82
CA ARG A 171 -3.46 -4.41 -4.14
C ARG A 171 -2.84 -3.09 -4.54
N SER A 172 -1.52 -3.01 -4.53
CA SER A 172 -0.81 -1.97 -5.29
C SER A 172 -0.95 -2.21 -6.81
N PHE A 173 -0.51 -1.27 -7.65
CA PHE A 173 -0.41 -1.56 -9.09
C PHE A 173 0.57 -2.69 -9.41
N ASP A 174 1.68 -2.78 -8.67
CA ASP A 174 2.63 -3.87 -8.86
C ASP A 174 2.00 -5.22 -8.50
N GLY A 175 1.30 -5.30 -7.36
CA GLY A 175 0.56 -6.49 -6.98
C GLY A 175 -0.57 -6.87 -7.95
N ASP A 176 -1.33 -5.88 -8.43
CA ASP A 176 -2.40 -6.11 -9.42
C ASP A 176 -1.86 -6.57 -10.78
N SER A 177 -0.64 -6.15 -11.16
CA SER A 177 0.00 -6.61 -12.41
C SER A 177 0.32 -8.10 -12.41
N LEU A 178 0.64 -8.68 -11.25
CA LEU A 178 0.79 -10.14 -11.11
C LEU A 178 -0.56 -10.84 -11.07
N HIS A 179 -1.55 -10.18 -10.46
CA HIS A 179 -2.88 -10.71 -10.30
C HIS A 179 -3.64 -10.88 -11.62
N ARG A 180 -3.24 -10.17 -12.68
CA ARG A 180 -3.87 -10.22 -13.99
C ARG A 180 -3.08 -11.06 -14.98
N ASP A 181 -3.78 -11.62 -15.97
CA ASP A 181 -3.17 -12.18 -17.15
C ASP A 181 -2.87 -11.12 -18.22
N ALA A 182 -2.36 -11.57 -19.37
CA ALA A 182 -1.99 -10.69 -20.49
C ALA A 182 -3.19 -9.91 -21.06
N ASP A 183 -4.42 -10.41 -20.87
CA ASP A 183 -5.66 -9.78 -21.32
C ASP A 183 -6.25 -8.86 -20.24
N GLY A 184 -5.59 -8.72 -19.09
CA GLY A 184 -6.05 -7.93 -17.96
C GLY A 184 -7.12 -8.63 -17.11
N THR A 185 -7.36 -9.92 -17.31
CA THR A 185 -8.35 -10.70 -16.55
C THR A 185 -7.75 -11.15 -15.22
N PRO A 186 -8.47 -11.00 -14.08
CA PRO A 186 -7.96 -11.40 -12.78
C PRO A 186 -7.87 -12.94 -12.66
N ARG A 187 -6.74 -13.45 -12.16
CA ARG A 187 -6.43 -14.88 -12.04
C ARG A 187 -7.09 -15.58 -10.85
N CYS A 188 -7.76 -14.86 -9.95
CA CYS A 188 -8.39 -15.48 -8.77
C CYS A 188 -9.60 -16.37 -9.07
N GLY A 189 -10.11 -16.39 -10.31
CA GLY A 189 -11.26 -17.24 -10.70
C GLY A 189 -12.56 -16.95 -9.95
N GLY A 190 -12.64 -15.87 -9.17
CA GLY A 190 -13.82 -15.51 -8.39
C GLY A 190 -14.94 -14.94 -9.26
N LYS A 191 -16.20 -15.13 -8.84
CA LYS A 191 -17.34 -14.43 -9.45
C LYS A 191 -17.30 -12.96 -9.05
N ARG A 192 -17.63 -12.06 -9.97
CA ARG A 192 -17.66 -10.62 -9.70
C ARG A 192 -18.72 -10.32 -8.65
N LEU A 193 -18.34 -9.68 -7.54
CA LEU A 193 -19.29 -9.24 -6.52
C LEU A 193 -20.34 -8.30 -7.13
N GLY A 194 -21.62 -8.60 -6.87
CA GLY A 194 -22.75 -7.83 -7.40
C GLY A 194 -23.22 -8.24 -8.81
N TRP A 195 -22.62 -9.27 -9.41
CA TRP A 195 -23.17 -9.93 -10.60
C TRP A 195 -24.06 -11.11 -10.17
N ASP A 196 -25.36 -10.85 -10.08
CA ASP A 196 -26.35 -11.93 -10.02
C ASP A 196 -26.43 -12.58 -11.41
N GLU A 197 -26.00 -13.84 -11.51
CA GLU A 197 -26.17 -14.72 -12.69
C GLU A 197 -27.66 -15.10 -12.91
N GLY A 198 -28.57 -14.13 -12.78
CA GLY A 198 -30.03 -14.32 -12.92
C GLY A 198 -30.73 -13.22 -13.72
N LYS A 199 -29.99 -12.23 -14.22
CA LYS A 199 -30.50 -11.32 -15.25
C LYS A 199 -29.85 -11.69 -16.59
N GLU A 200 -30.38 -12.76 -17.20
CA GLU A 200 -30.32 -12.91 -18.65
C GLU A 200 -30.79 -11.58 -19.25
N GLU A 201 -29.87 -10.80 -19.80
CA GLU A 201 -30.25 -9.83 -20.83
C GLU A 201 -30.84 -10.66 -21.97
N ARG A 202 -32.18 -10.66 -22.05
CA ARG A 202 -32.89 -11.28 -23.17
C ARG A 202 -32.24 -10.77 -24.46
N PRO A 203 -31.86 -11.64 -25.40
CA PRO A 203 -31.27 -11.17 -26.63
C PRO A 203 -32.36 -10.44 -27.41
N VAL A 204 -32.19 -9.14 -27.61
CA VAL A 204 -33.06 -8.34 -28.48
C VAL A 204 -32.77 -8.77 -29.93
N TRP A 205 -33.48 -9.80 -30.40
CA TRP A 205 -33.47 -10.19 -31.80
C TRP A 205 -34.35 -9.26 -32.63
N LYS A 206 -33.66 -8.46 -33.45
CA LYS A 206 -33.99 -7.85 -34.76
C LYS A 206 -35.43 -7.98 -35.28
N GLY A 207 -36.07 -6.82 -35.50
CA GLY A 207 -37.10 -6.63 -36.54
C GLY A 207 -36.51 -5.96 -37.78
N LYS A 208 -36.62 -6.62 -38.94
CA LYS A 208 -36.25 -6.11 -40.27
C LYS A 208 -37.38 -5.23 -40.84
N GLY A 209 -37.01 -4.03 -41.32
CA GLY A 209 -37.63 -3.29 -42.44
C GLY A 209 -39.01 -2.64 -42.23
N PRO A 210 -39.45 -1.72 -43.12
CA PRO A 210 -38.92 -1.43 -44.46
C PRO A 210 -38.47 0.03 -44.68
N ALA A 211 -37.78 0.25 -45.81
CA ALA A 211 -37.59 1.56 -46.44
C ALA A 211 -38.91 2.08 -47.05
N ILE A 212 -38.85 3.26 -47.70
CA ILE A 212 -39.87 4.01 -48.49
C ILE A 212 -40.34 5.27 -47.72
N VAL A 213 -40.27 6.54 -48.19
CA VAL A 213 -39.93 7.20 -49.48
C VAL A 213 -38.89 8.29 -49.20
#